data_AF-A0A7Y5J4I4-F1
#
_entry.id   AF-A0A7Y5J4I4-F1
#
_cell.length_a   1.000
_cell.length_b   1.000
_cell.length_c   1.000
_cell.angle_alpha   90.00
_cell.angle_beta   90.00
_cell.angle_gamma   90.00
#
_symmetry.space_group_name_H-M   'P 1'
#
loop_
_entity.id
_entity.type
_entity.pdbx_description
1 polymer ?
#
loop_
_entity_poly.entity_id
_entity_poly.type
_entity_poly.pdbx_seq_one_letter_code
_entity_poly.pdbx_strand_id
1 'polypeptide(L)'
;MITSNKYSQIALLFSLLIPLLLHSCRKENPEIPDNSFVAFSLREAQQILQSPHPEKDSALQQLGGITRVVGTVIDRENQDIILIGKKSSQLPTARFDDLLIALRSRFVHNDLPMVSIDAPSDPNYPEQQEVRFGGKIENTPFGNDFLQADILLKKYSLEIERQIQQVDSYRKLLLNHEIGQLQKQGITVTNTRIIDPEELTTFQGKSLASEGSIQSRFWFNYRDPYKVRTDGTVFCILSLDLVVIKETKNSTRQATKTVNSMGPDDQFSQLFSNNYYALCKHFPVLQRLKLLFDLVALAEGLKGIRDLPQIDYLLHDCPVQKLETPKTYNLIKRCTALRRSDGKTSLVQLSGGIEPSVELEFLNAGNISYLQKFVLNSRPHANALSWQVPISLWDMPNAEGMSEVAAKNTAQKDKSSSGFSINVSQSVVFDRLAVNVSSIGTFQGFPVSKPLEPFKTGGVRMHMVVDSIASFHLVDSLIRVKGRILSDHD
;
A
#
# COMPACT_ATOMS: atom_id res chain seq x y z
N MET A 1 -80.78 5.39 -24.46
CA MET A 1 -79.72 4.34 -24.43
C MET A 1 -78.79 4.60 -25.59
N ILE A 2 -77.48 4.37 -25.44
CA ILE A 2 -76.37 4.79 -26.35
C ILE A 2 -75.83 6.21 -26.04
N THR A 3 -75.07 6.36 -24.95
CA THR A 3 -74.02 7.40 -24.83
C THR A 3 -72.96 7.12 -23.75
N SER A 4 -73.09 6.12 -22.87
CA SER A 4 -72.13 5.95 -21.75
C SER A 4 -70.91 5.05 -22.03
N ASN A 5 -70.77 4.42 -23.21
CA ASN A 5 -69.76 3.39 -23.41
C ASN A 5 -68.42 3.87 -24.01
N LYS A 6 -68.32 5.13 -24.46
CA LYS A 6 -67.08 5.65 -25.10
C LYS A 6 -66.05 6.18 -24.09
N TYR A 7 -66.48 6.73 -22.96
CA TYR A 7 -65.55 7.26 -21.95
C TYR A 7 -64.81 6.16 -21.18
N SER A 8 -65.44 4.99 -20.97
CA SER A 8 -64.80 3.86 -20.29
C SER A 8 -63.69 3.21 -21.11
N GLN A 9 -63.78 3.21 -22.45
CA GLN A 9 -62.73 2.64 -23.31
C GLN A 9 -61.51 3.57 -23.43
N ILE A 10 -61.70 4.90 -23.41
CA ILE A 10 -60.61 5.87 -23.44
C ILE A 10 -59.83 5.88 -22.12
N ALA A 11 -60.52 5.76 -20.98
CA ALA A 11 -59.88 5.70 -19.67
C ALA A 11 -59.01 4.43 -19.50
N LEU A 12 -59.47 3.29 -20.03
CA LEU A 12 -58.72 2.03 -19.98
C LEU A 12 -57.48 2.03 -20.90
N LEU A 13 -57.56 2.71 -22.05
CA LEU A 13 -56.42 2.93 -22.94
C LEU A 13 -55.36 3.84 -22.31
N PHE A 14 -55.77 4.91 -21.61
CA PHE A 14 -54.84 5.78 -20.89
C PHE A 14 -54.19 5.09 -19.68
N SER A 15 -54.91 4.25 -18.92
CA SER A 15 -54.31 3.53 -17.79
C SER A 15 -53.32 2.43 -18.21
N LEU A 16 -53.42 1.91 -19.43
CA LEU A 16 -52.48 0.93 -20.00
C LEU A 16 -51.28 1.60 -20.69
N LEU A 17 -51.44 2.80 -21.27
CA LEU A 17 -50.35 3.54 -21.91
C LEU A 17 -49.41 4.24 -20.92
N ILE A 18 -49.90 4.69 -19.76
CA ILE A 18 -49.06 5.37 -18.75
C ILE A 18 -47.95 4.46 -18.17
N PRO A 19 -48.20 3.17 -17.81
CA PRO A 19 -47.14 2.26 -17.39
C PRO A 19 -46.15 1.89 -18.51
N LEU A 20 -46.61 1.85 -19.76
CA LEU A 20 -45.80 1.53 -20.95
C LEU A 20 -44.90 2.72 -21.38
N LEU A 21 -45.34 3.96 -21.16
CA LEU A 21 -44.53 5.16 -21.35
C LEU A 21 -43.54 5.38 -20.17
N LEU A 22 -43.88 4.93 -18.96
CA LEU A 22 -42.97 4.93 -17.80
C LEU A 22 -41.99 3.73 -17.78
N HIS A 23 -42.23 2.69 -18.60
CA HIS A 23 -41.27 1.62 -18.86
C HIS A 23 -40.26 1.97 -19.97
N SER A 24 -40.39 3.15 -20.59
CA SER A 24 -39.48 3.59 -21.64
C SER A 24 -38.18 4.13 -21.07
N CYS A 25 -37.07 3.57 -21.56
CA CYS A 25 -35.69 4.03 -21.36
C CYS A 25 -35.03 3.78 -19.99
N ARG A 26 -35.11 2.55 -19.47
CA ARG A 26 -33.92 2.02 -18.77
C ARG A 26 -32.86 1.76 -19.85
N LYS A 27 -32.15 2.82 -20.27
CA LYS A 27 -30.99 2.72 -21.18
C LYS A 27 -30.03 1.73 -20.52
N GLU A 28 -29.91 0.54 -21.09
CA GLU A 28 -28.77 -0.30 -20.77
C GLU A 28 -27.53 0.53 -21.08
N ASN A 29 -26.69 0.77 -20.06
CA ASN A 29 -25.46 1.51 -20.25
C ASN A 29 -24.64 0.74 -21.29
N PRO A 30 -24.26 1.36 -22.43
CA PRO A 30 -23.53 0.67 -23.48
C PRO A 30 -22.27 0.06 -22.88
N GLU A 31 -22.02 -1.22 -23.18
CA GLU A 31 -20.85 -1.91 -22.67
C GLU A 31 -19.59 -1.23 -23.19
N ILE A 32 -18.84 -0.61 -22.27
CA ILE A 32 -17.60 0.09 -22.62
C ILE A 32 -16.52 -0.95 -22.95
N PRO A 33 -15.93 -0.93 -24.16
CA PRO A 33 -14.91 -1.91 -24.55
C PRO A 33 -13.70 -1.90 -23.63
N ASP A 34 -13.04 -3.04 -23.50
CA ASP A 34 -11.78 -3.12 -22.77
C ASP A 34 -10.69 -2.24 -23.41
N ASN A 35 -9.77 -1.71 -22.59
CA ASN A 35 -8.69 -0.80 -22.99
C ASN A 35 -9.13 0.57 -23.56
N SER A 36 -10.39 0.96 -23.41
CA SER A 36 -10.90 2.27 -23.79
C SER A 36 -10.83 3.30 -22.66
N PHE A 37 -10.95 4.58 -23.02
CA PHE A 37 -11.09 5.67 -22.05
C PHE A 37 -12.55 5.83 -21.63
N VAL A 38 -12.73 6.12 -20.35
CA VAL A 38 -14.02 6.33 -19.68
C VAL A 38 -14.06 7.76 -19.16
N ALA A 39 -15.16 8.45 -19.42
CA ALA A 39 -15.52 9.69 -18.75
C ALA A 39 -16.62 9.40 -17.72
N PHE A 40 -16.48 9.92 -16.51
CA PHE A 40 -17.43 9.70 -15.41
C PHE A 40 -17.79 11.03 -14.76
N SER A 41 -19.06 11.42 -14.83
CA SER A 41 -19.59 12.67 -14.27
C SER A 41 -19.86 12.54 -12.78
N LEU A 42 -19.30 13.45 -11.97
CA LEU A 42 -19.59 13.51 -10.54
C LEU A 42 -20.95 14.16 -10.25
N ARG A 43 -21.40 15.10 -11.09
CA ARG A 43 -22.73 15.70 -10.99
C ARG A 43 -23.82 14.64 -11.16
N GLU A 44 -23.75 13.85 -12.22
CA GLU A 44 -24.74 12.79 -12.47
C GLU A 44 -24.68 11.70 -11.38
N ALA A 45 -23.48 11.33 -10.93
CA ALA A 45 -23.32 10.40 -9.81
C ALA A 45 -24.01 10.91 -8.54
N GLN A 46 -23.83 12.20 -8.21
CA GLN A 46 -24.49 12.84 -7.07
C GLN A 46 -26.02 12.84 -7.22
N GLN A 47 -26.55 13.14 -8.41
CA GLN A 47 -28.00 13.08 -8.68
C GLN A 47 -28.57 11.67 -8.51
N ILE A 48 -27.86 10.64 -9.00
CA ILE A 48 -28.27 9.24 -8.84
C ILE A 48 -28.26 8.85 -7.36
N LEU A 49 -27.21 9.22 -6.61
CA LEU A 49 -27.08 8.92 -5.18
C LEU A 49 -28.15 9.58 -4.31
N GLN A 50 -28.64 10.76 -4.72
CA GLN A 50 -29.72 11.47 -4.05
C GLN A 50 -31.11 10.97 -4.48
N SER A 51 -31.19 10.09 -5.48
CA SER A 51 -32.46 9.49 -5.90
C SER A 51 -32.96 8.45 -4.88
N PRO A 52 -34.26 8.13 -4.84
CA PRO A 52 -34.81 7.21 -3.83
C PRO A 52 -34.33 5.75 -3.93
N HIS A 53 -33.66 5.35 -5.02
CA HIS A 53 -33.23 3.95 -5.26
C HIS A 53 -31.82 3.88 -5.90
N PRO A 54 -30.76 4.36 -5.21
CA PRO A 54 -29.43 4.49 -5.80
C PRO A 54 -28.69 3.15 -5.97
N GLU A 55 -29.10 2.10 -5.25
CA GLU A 55 -28.29 0.90 -4.99
C GLU A 55 -28.10 -0.06 -6.18
N LYS A 56 -28.66 0.23 -7.36
CA LYS A 56 -28.66 -0.72 -8.50
C LYS A 56 -27.82 -0.32 -9.70
N ASP A 57 -27.09 0.79 -9.64
CA ASP A 57 -26.23 1.20 -10.75
C ASP A 57 -24.80 0.67 -10.57
N SER A 58 -24.47 -0.40 -11.28
CA SER A 58 -23.13 -1.00 -11.27
C SER A 58 -22.07 -0.06 -11.85
N ALA A 59 -22.42 0.81 -12.79
CA ALA A 59 -21.50 1.79 -13.35
C ALA A 59 -21.16 2.86 -12.31
N LEU A 60 -22.13 3.28 -11.48
CA LEU A 60 -21.85 4.15 -10.33
C LEU A 60 -20.88 3.47 -9.35
N GLN A 61 -21.20 2.27 -8.87
CA GLN A 61 -20.39 1.54 -7.89
C GLN A 61 -18.95 1.29 -8.36
N GLN A 62 -18.77 1.10 -9.67
CA GLN A 62 -17.49 0.78 -10.30
C GLN A 62 -16.82 1.97 -11.03
N LEU A 63 -17.27 3.20 -10.80
CA LEU A 63 -16.75 4.41 -11.48
C LEU A 63 -16.65 4.24 -13.01
N GLY A 64 -17.71 3.73 -13.63
CA GLY A 64 -17.78 3.47 -15.08
C GLY A 64 -16.82 2.37 -15.54
N GLY A 65 -16.31 1.52 -14.64
CA GLY A 65 -15.31 0.51 -14.95
C GLY A 65 -13.89 1.06 -15.05
N ILE A 66 -13.63 2.28 -14.58
CA ILE A 66 -12.28 2.85 -14.54
C ILE A 66 -11.38 1.96 -13.68
N THR A 67 -10.25 1.54 -14.22
CA THR A 67 -9.23 0.77 -13.48
C THR A 67 -7.94 1.54 -13.32
N ARG A 68 -7.74 2.62 -14.11
CA ARG A 68 -6.69 3.61 -13.93
C ARG A 68 -7.21 5.02 -14.16
N VAL A 69 -6.95 5.90 -13.21
CA VAL A 69 -7.34 7.31 -13.30
C VAL A 69 -6.25 8.08 -14.05
N VAL A 70 -6.68 8.95 -14.97
CA VAL A 70 -5.80 9.77 -15.79
C VAL A 70 -5.88 11.23 -15.36
N GLY A 71 -7.05 11.71 -14.99
CA GLY A 71 -7.24 13.11 -14.62
C GLY A 71 -8.70 13.50 -14.49
N THR A 72 -8.94 14.81 -14.52
CA THR A 72 -10.27 15.43 -14.45
C THR A 72 -10.39 16.59 -15.42
N VAL A 73 -11.61 16.83 -15.87
CA VAL A 73 -12.03 18.04 -16.58
C VAL A 73 -13.09 18.75 -15.74
N ILE A 74 -12.94 20.06 -15.56
CA ILE A 74 -13.88 20.92 -14.87
C ILE A 74 -14.76 21.59 -15.93
N ASP A 75 -16.01 21.16 -15.99
CA ASP A 75 -17.03 21.74 -16.84
C ASP A 75 -17.79 22.82 -16.05
N ARG A 76 -17.35 24.07 -16.21
CA ARG A 76 -17.96 25.22 -15.50
C ARG A 76 -19.34 25.57 -16.02
N GLU A 77 -19.63 25.33 -17.29
CA GLU A 77 -20.94 25.64 -17.87
C GLU A 77 -22.00 24.73 -17.25
N ASN A 78 -21.67 23.45 -17.13
CA ASN A 78 -22.56 22.43 -16.59
C ASN A 78 -22.40 22.19 -15.08
N GLN A 79 -21.47 22.91 -14.42
CA GLN A 79 -21.13 22.74 -13.00
C GLN A 79 -20.81 21.29 -12.65
N ASP A 80 -19.89 20.68 -13.41
CA ASP A 80 -19.52 19.28 -13.27
C ASP A 80 -18.02 19.05 -13.20
N ILE A 81 -17.63 17.99 -12.50
CA ILE A 81 -16.28 17.43 -12.48
C ILE A 81 -16.36 16.09 -13.19
N ILE A 82 -15.69 16.00 -14.34
CA ILE A 82 -15.68 14.80 -15.15
C ILE A 82 -14.35 14.09 -14.91
N LEU A 83 -14.40 12.91 -14.29
CA LEU A 83 -13.23 12.04 -14.15
C LEU A 83 -12.93 11.38 -15.50
N ILE A 84 -11.65 11.34 -15.86
CA ILE A 84 -11.16 10.63 -17.04
C ILE A 84 -10.27 9.48 -16.57
N GLY A 85 -10.56 8.28 -17.05
CA GLY A 85 -9.80 7.08 -16.72
C GLY A 85 -9.74 6.09 -17.87
N LYS A 86 -8.96 5.04 -17.71
CA LYS A 86 -8.88 3.89 -18.61
C LYS A 86 -9.53 2.68 -17.96
N LYS A 87 -10.30 1.91 -18.75
CA LYS A 87 -10.78 0.58 -18.38
C LYS A 87 -9.80 -0.48 -18.86
N SER A 88 -9.49 -1.45 -18.01
CA SER A 88 -8.64 -2.59 -18.35
C SER A 88 -9.06 -3.80 -17.52
N SER A 89 -9.49 -4.87 -18.19
CA SER A 89 -9.93 -6.13 -17.59
C SER A 89 -8.84 -6.84 -16.76
N GLN A 90 -7.57 -6.47 -16.96
CA GLN A 90 -6.41 -7.01 -16.27
C GLN A 90 -6.11 -6.30 -14.94
N LEU A 91 -6.80 -5.20 -14.65
CA LEU A 91 -6.53 -4.35 -13.49
C LEU A 91 -7.77 -4.27 -12.59
N PRO A 92 -7.58 -4.07 -11.27
CA PRO A 92 -8.71 -3.91 -10.35
C PRO A 92 -9.49 -2.65 -10.71
N THR A 93 -10.82 -2.78 -10.72
CA THR A 93 -11.73 -1.66 -10.93
C THR A 93 -11.75 -0.73 -9.71
N ALA A 94 -11.91 0.56 -9.96
CA ALA A 94 -12.10 1.57 -8.94
C ALA A 94 -13.49 1.46 -8.34
N ARG A 95 -13.59 1.55 -7.02
CA ARG A 95 -14.88 1.65 -6.33
C ARG A 95 -15.21 3.11 -6.14
N PHE A 96 -16.49 3.46 -6.25
CA PHE A 96 -16.94 4.82 -5.95
C PHE A 96 -16.52 5.27 -4.55
N ASP A 97 -16.64 4.38 -3.56
CA ASP A 97 -16.22 4.62 -2.18
C ASP A 97 -14.74 4.99 -2.06
N ASP A 98 -13.87 4.45 -2.94
CA ASP A 98 -12.45 4.80 -2.90
C ASP A 98 -12.21 6.26 -3.23
N LEU A 99 -12.95 6.77 -4.23
CA LEU A 99 -12.91 8.17 -4.61
C LEU A 99 -13.43 9.04 -3.45
N LEU A 100 -14.55 8.67 -2.83
CA LEU A 100 -15.10 9.41 -1.69
C LEU A 100 -14.10 9.50 -0.54
N ILE A 101 -13.46 8.38 -0.19
CA ILE A 101 -12.46 8.33 0.88
C ILE A 101 -11.23 9.16 0.52
N ALA A 102 -10.72 9.08 -0.71
CA ALA A 102 -9.60 9.89 -1.17
C ALA A 102 -9.92 11.39 -1.12
N LEU A 103 -11.10 11.79 -1.62
CA LEU A 103 -11.58 13.17 -1.55
C LEU A 103 -11.68 13.65 -0.10
N ARG A 104 -12.34 12.90 0.79
CA ARG A 104 -12.50 13.26 2.21
C ARG A 104 -11.18 13.38 2.94
N SER A 105 -10.26 12.45 2.70
CA SER A 105 -8.91 12.49 3.27
C SER A 105 -8.23 13.83 2.95
N ARG A 106 -8.31 14.28 1.69
CA ARG A 106 -7.62 15.50 1.23
C ARG A 106 -8.38 16.79 1.51
N PHE A 107 -9.69 16.83 1.27
CA PHE A 107 -10.51 18.04 1.41
C PHE A 107 -10.97 18.27 2.85
N VAL A 108 -11.51 17.24 3.51
CA VAL A 108 -12.13 17.38 4.84
C VAL A 108 -11.08 17.25 5.94
N HIS A 109 -10.20 16.25 5.83
CA HIS A 109 -9.23 15.96 6.88
C HIS A 109 -7.87 16.62 6.64
N ASN A 110 -7.61 17.10 5.42
CA ASN A 110 -6.32 17.66 5.01
C ASN A 110 -5.13 16.74 5.35
N ASP A 111 -5.36 15.43 5.26
CA ASP A 111 -4.41 14.41 5.70
C ASP A 111 -4.21 13.36 4.59
N LEU A 112 -3.01 12.79 4.52
CA LEU A 112 -2.68 11.79 3.50
C LEU A 112 -3.10 10.42 4.00
N PRO A 113 -3.79 9.61 3.17
CA PRO A 113 -4.04 8.23 3.52
C PRO A 113 -2.74 7.49 3.79
N MET A 114 -2.67 6.84 4.94
CA MET A 114 -1.53 6.02 5.33
C MET A 114 -1.96 4.94 6.29
N VAL A 115 -1.16 3.88 6.36
CA VAL A 115 -1.25 2.86 7.38
C VAL A 115 0.15 2.57 7.91
N SER A 116 0.26 2.25 9.20
CA SER A 116 1.47 1.70 9.80
C SER A 116 1.10 0.59 10.77
N ILE A 117 1.89 -0.48 10.78
CA ILE A 117 1.89 -1.47 11.85
C ILE A 117 3.14 -1.22 12.69
N ASP A 118 2.93 -0.59 13.85
CA ASP A 118 3.98 -0.11 14.74
C ASP A 118 4.43 -1.19 15.72
N ALA A 119 5.60 -0.99 16.34
CA ALA A 119 6.04 -1.87 17.42
C ALA A 119 5.00 -1.87 18.57
N PRO A 120 4.94 -2.95 19.38
CA PRO A 120 4.05 -3.01 20.53
C PRO A 120 4.20 -1.76 21.41
N SER A 121 3.08 -1.12 21.72
CA SER A 121 3.04 0.00 22.66
C SER A 121 2.94 -0.48 24.11
N ASP A 122 2.38 -1.69 24.34
CA ASP A 122 2.25 -2.31 25.65
C ASP A 122 3.38 -3.32 25.92
N PRO A 123 4.23 -3.11 26.95
CA PRO A 123 5.26 -4.07 27.33
C PRO A 123 4.71 -5.41 27.84
N ASN A 124 3.44 -5.48 28.26
CA ASN A 124 2.80 -6.72 28.70
C ASN A 124 2.37 -7.61 27.53
N TYR A 125 2.20 -7.02 26.33
CA TYR A 125 1.84 -7.72 25.11
C TYR A 125 2.87 -7.44 24.01
N PRO A 126 4.14 -7.85 24.19
CA PRO A 126 5.23 -7.56 23.25
C PRO A 126 5.08 -8.24 21.88
N GLU A 127 4.01 -9.01 21.70
CA GLU A 127 3.67 -9.67 20.45
C GLU A 127 2.49 -9.00 19.74
N GLN A 128 1.76 -8.09 20.41
CA GLN A 128 0.69 -7.33 19.78
C GLN A 128 1.16 -5.94 19.37
N GLN A 129 1.02 -5.67 18.10
CA GLN A 129 1.40 -4.44 17.43
C GLN A 129 0.18 -3.61 17.13
N GLU A 130 0.34 -2.29 17.22
CA GLU A 130 -0.73 -1.35 16.98
C GLU A 130 -0.80 -1.03 15.48
N VAL A 131 -2.00 -1.16 14.91
CA VAL A 131 -2.29 -0.71 13.54
C VAL A 131 -2.83 0.71 13.63
N ARG A 132 -2.16 1.64 12.94
CA ARG A 132 -2.53 3.05 12.89
C ARG A 132 -2.85 3.47 11.47
N PHE A 133 -3.88 4.30 11.35
CA PHE A 133 -4.35 4.85 10.09
C PHE A 133 -4.25 6.37 10.13
N GLY A 134 -3.83 6.98 9.01
CA GLY A 134 -3.93 8.41 8.74
C GLY A 134 -4.87 8.67 7.57
N GLY A 135 -5.37 9.90 7.45
CA GLY A 135 -6.35 10.26 6.41
C GLY A 135 -7.78 9.86 6.71
N LYS A 136 -8.09 9.33 7.91
CA LYS A 136 -9.42 8.81 8.28
C LYS A 136 -9.90 7.65 7.40
N ILE A 137 -8.96 6.78 7.03
CA ILE A 137 -9.25 5.59 6.21
C ILE A 137 -9.56 4.34 7.04
N GLU A 138 -9.42 4.39 8.38
CA GLU A 138 -9.81 3.30 9.26
C GLU A 138 -11.27 2.90 9.09
N ASN A 139 -11.56 1.61 9.27
CA ASN A 139 -12.89 1.04 9.12
C ASN A 139 -13.50 1.20 7.71
N THR A 140 -12.66 1.27 6.68
CA THR A 140 -13.09 1.32 5.28
C THR A 140 -12.39 0.25 4.44
N PRO A 141 -13.00 -0.18 3.32
CA PRO A 141 -12.32 -1.01 2.33
C PRO A 141 -11.02 -0.39 1.78
N PHE A 142 -10.95 0.95 1.71
CA PHE A 142 -9.74 1.67 1.29
C PHE A 142 -8.61 1.51 2.32
N GLY A 143 -8.90 1.67 3.62
CA GLY A 143 -7.94 1.44 4.69
C GLY A 143 -7.48 0.00 4.77
N ASN A 144 -8.39 -0.96 4.56
CA ASN A 144 -8.02 -2.37 4.48
C ASN A 144 -7.06 -2.65 3.31
N ASP A 145 -7.30 -2.09 2.12
CA ASP A 145 -6.41 -2.26 0.97
C ASP A 145 -5.00 -1.71 1.26
N PHE A 146 -4.89 -0.57 1.96
CA PHE A 146 -3.60 -0.04 2.46
C PHE A 146 -2.95 -1.01 3.44
N LEU A 147 -3.70 -1.49 4.42
CA LEU A 147 -3.21 -2.44 5.42
C LEU A 147 -2.70 -3.72 4.74
N GLN A 148 -3.43 -4.30 3.80
CA GLN A 148 -3.01 -5.51 3.10
C GLN A 148 -1.70 -5.30 2.31
N ALA A 149 -1.48 -4.10 1.75
CA ALA A 149 -0.24 -3.79 1.06
C ALA A 149 0.95 -3.67 2.03
N ASP A 150 0.78 -2.98 3.16
CA ASP A 150 1.77 -2.93 4.24
C ASP A 150 2.09 -4.35 4.73
N ILE A 151 1.05 -5.18 4.81
CA ILE A 151 1.18 -6.57 5.22
C ILE A 151 2.04 -7.38 4.27
N LEU A 152 1.75 -7.29 2.98
CA LEU A 152 2.54 -7.91 1.94
C LEU A 152 4.01 -7.48 2.03
N LEU A 153 4.29 -6.18 2.13
CA LEU A 153 5.65 -5.66 2.11
C LEU A 153 6.50 -6.23 3.26
N LYS A 154 5.90 -6.37 4.44
CA LYS A 154 6.53 -7.02 5.60
C LYS A 154 6.72 -8.52 5.42
N LYS A 155 5.68 -9.27 5.01
CA LYS A 155 5.83 -10.72 4.74
C LYS A 155 6.89 -10.99 3.67
N TYR A 156 6.93 -10.15 2.64
CA TYR A 156 7.93 -10.22 1.58
C TYR A 156 9.35 -10.01 2.13
N SER A 157 9.54 -8.98 2.96
CA SER A 157 10.84 -8.64 3.55
C SER A 157 11.41 -9.77 4.45
N LEU A 158 10.54 -10.62 5.00
CA LEU A 158 10.87 -11.72 5.92
C LEU A 158 10.91 -13.10 5.24
N GLU A 159 10.72 -13.16 3.91
CA GLU A 159 10.65 -14.41 3.13
C GLU A 159 9.52 -15.34 3.58
N ILE A 160 8.41 -14.75 4.01
CA ILE A 160 7.16 -15.48 4.30
C ILE A 160 6.26 -15.50 3.06
N GLU A 161 6.33 -14.44 2.26
CA GLU A 161 5.63 -14.38 0.98
C GLU A 161 6.47 -14.96 -0.15
N ARG A 162 5.81 -15.37 -1.25
CA ARG A 162 6.50 -15.83 -2.46
C ARG A 162 7.52 -14.78 -2.93
N GLN A 163 8.78 -15.18 -3.05
CA GLN A 163 9.82 -14.31 -3.58
C GLN A 163 9.77 -14.30 -5.11
N ILE A 164 10.15 -13.16 -5.71
CA ILE A 164 10.33 -13.05 -7.15
C ILE A 164 11.81 -12.86 -7.44
N GLN A 165 12.30 -13.42 -8.55
CA GLN A 165 13.73 -13.56 -8.82
C GLN A 165 14.49 -12.22 -8.81
N GLN A 166 13.83 -11.12 -9.20
CA GLN A 166 14.44 -9.80 -9.33
C GLN A 166 14.43 -8.97 -8.04
N VAL A 167 13.77 -9.43 -6.97
CA VAL A 167 13.62 -8.68 -5.72
C VAL A 167 14.03 -9.58 -4.57
N ASP A 168 15.29 -9.43 -4.16
CA ASP A 168 15.75 -10.09 -2.94
C ASP A 168 15.02 -9.51 -1.72
N SER A 169 14.66 -10.39 -0.79
CA SER A 169 14.10 -10.01 0.50
C SER A 169 15.10 -9.21 1.34
N TYR A 170 14.58 -8.36 2.23
CA TYR A 170 15.41 -7.67 3.20
C TYR A 170 16.21 -8.65 4.08
N ARG A 171 15.58 -9.77 4.49
CA ARG A 171 16.25 -10.86 5.21
C ARG A 171 17.48 -11.38 4.48
N LYS A 172 17.34 -11.76 3.21
CA LYS A 172 18.43 -12.30 2.40
C LYS A 172 19.57 -11.30 2.25
N LEU A 173 19.23 -10.05 1.95
CA LEU A 173 20.22 -8.96 1.81
C LEU A 173 20.97 -8.73 3.12
N LEU A 174 20.26 -8.75 4.26
CA LEU A 174 20.87 -8.61 5.57
C LEU A 174 21.80 -9.78 5.90
N LEU A 175 21.36 -11.03 5.68
CA LEU A 175 22.20 -12.20 5.95
C LEU A 175 23.46 -12.22 5.11
N ASN A 176 23.34 -11.90 3.81
CA ASN A 176 24.49 -11.78 2.92
C ASN A 176 25.47 -10.69 3.40
N HIS A 177 24.93 -9.57 3.88
CA HIS A 177 25.75 -8.52 4.48
C HIS A 177 26.52 -9.02 5.71
N GLU A 178 25.84 -9.69 6.65
CA GLU A 178 26.48 -10.21 7.86
C GLU A 178 27.54 -11.28 7.55
N ILE A 179 27.25 -12.20 6.63
CA ILE A 179 28.22 -13.19 6.16
C ILE A 179 29.45 -12.49 5.57
N GLY A 180 29.24 -11.46 4.73
CA GLY A 180 30.33 -10.67 4.15
C GLY A 180 31.16 -9.93 5.20
N GLN A 181 30.56 -9.43 6.29
CA GLN A 181 31.31 -8.82 7.39
C GLN A 181 32.16 -9.83 8.15
N LEU A 182 31.62 -11.04 8.42
CA LEU A 182 32.37 -12.12 9.05
C LEU A 182 33.56 -12.57 8.19
N GLN A 183 33.36 -12.70 6.88
CA GLN A 183 34.44 -13.07 5.95
C GLN A 183 35.58 -12.04 5.92
N LYS A 184 35.27 -10.75 5.98
CA LYS A 184 36.28 -9.67 6.10
C LYS A 184 37.10 -9.77 7.38
N GLN A 185 36.56 -10.41 8.41
CA GLN A 185 37.26 -10.70 9.67
C GLN A 185 38.01 -12.04 9.65
N GLY A 186 38.07 -12.73 8.50
CA GLY A 186 38.67 -14.07 8.38
C GLY A 186 37.81 -15.19 8.96
N ILE A 187 36.52 -14.94 9.22
CA ILE A 187 35.59 -15.92 9.78
C ILE A 187 34.66 -16.43 8.68
N THR A 188 34.67 -17.74 8.45
CA THR A 188 33.80 -18.37 7.46
C THR A 188 32.52 -18.88 8.12
N VAL A 189 31.37 -18.63 7.48
CA VAL A 189 30.10 -19.23 7.88
C VAL A 189 30.01 -20.64 7.28
N THR A 190 29.94 -21.65 8.13
CA THR A 190 29.93 -23.07 7.74
C THR A 190 28.52 -23.60 7.53
N ASN A 191 27.52 -23.01 8.19
CA ASN A 191 26.12 -23.38 8.04
C ASN A 191 25.21 -22.20 8.39
N THR A 192 24.13 -22.04 7.64
CA THR A 192 23.06 -21.07 7.86
C THR A 192 21.75 -21.83 8.02
N ARG A 193 21.06 -21.65 9.16
CA ARG A 193 19.77 -22.32 9.41
C ARG A 193 18.76 -21.36 10.04
N ILE A 194 17.51 -21.43 9.59
CA ILE A 194 16.39 -20.79 10.29
C ILE A 194 16.16 -21.53 11.60
N ILE A 195 15.98 -20.78 12.68
CA ILE A 195 15.73 -21.31 14.03
C ILE A 195 14.29 -21.00 14.40
N ASP A 196 13.58 -22.03 14.86
CA ASP A 196 12.23 -21.88 15.40
C ASP A 196 12.27 -21.18 16.77
N PRO A 197 11.22 -20.42 17.15
CA PRO A 197 11.21 -19.69 18.42
C PRO A 197 11.50 -20.57 19.65
N GLU A 198 11.04 -21.82 19.67
CA GLU A 198 11.27 -22.76 20.77
C GLU A 198 12.75 -23.12 20.94
N GLU A 199 13.49 -23.26 19.83
CA GLU A 199 14.90 -23.58 19.86
C GLU A 199 15.77 -22.43 20.38
N LEU A 200 15.27 -21.19 20.40
CA LEU A 200 16.00 -20.05 21.00
C LEU A 200 16.31 -20.28 22.47
N THR A 201 15.48 -21.07 23.18
CA THR A 201 15.71 -21.45 24.58
C THR A 201 17.02 -22.19 24.77
N THR A 202 17.51 -22.92 23.75
CA THR A 202 18.79 -23.64 23.80
C THR A 202 20.01 -22.72 23.88
N PHE A 203 19.83 -21.43 23.58
CA PHE A 203 20.87 -20.41 23.70
C PHE A 203 20.80 -19.62 25.00
N GLN A 204 19.72 -19.74 25.78
CA GLN A 204 19.57 -18.99 27.03
C GLN A 204 20.69 -19.33 28.03
N GLY A 205 21.25 -18.31 28.67
CA GLY A 205 22.33 -18.46 29.63
C GLY A 205 23.72 -18.71 29.01
N LYS A 206 23.84 -18.84 27.69
CA LYS A 206 25.14 -18.90 27.02
C LYS A 206 25.82 -17.53 27.03
N SER A 207 27.14 -17.49 27.06
CA SER A 207 27.93 -16.25 26.99
C SER A 207 27.63 -15.46 25.72
N LEU A 208 27.63 -14.13 25.81
CA LEU A 208 27.37 -13.19 24.73
C LEU A 208 28.63 -12.36 24.44
N ALA A 209 29.11 -12.40 23.20
CA ALA A 209 30.31 -11.68 22.77
C ALA A 209 30.01 -10.25 22.36
N SER A 210 28.87 -10.06 21.69
CA SER A 210 28.41 -8.78 21.19
C SER A 210 26.92 -8.85 20.92
N GLU A 211 26.29 -7.67 21.00
CA GLU A 211 24.90 -7.47 20.65
C GLU A 211 24.77 -6.17 19.84
N GLY A 212 23.80 -6.13 18.95
CA GLY A 212 23.44 -4.90 18.26
C GLY A 212 22.00 -4.97 17.75
N SER A 213 21.35 -3.81 17.71
CA SER A 213 20.04 -3.67 17.09
C SER A 213 20.06 -2.54 16.05
N ILE A 214 19.41 -2.78 14.92
CA ILE A 214 19.17 -1.79 13.87
C ILE A 214 17.68 -1.81 13.59
N GLN A 215 17.07 -0.64 13.45
CA GLN A 215 15.66 -0.54 13.04
C GLN A 215 15.59 0.14 11.68
N SER A 216 15.01 -0.57 10.71
CA SER A 216 14.75 -0.06 9.37
C SER A 216 13.26 0.00 9.14
N ARG A 217 12.76 1.15 8.76
CA ARG A 217 11.38 1.36 8.36
C ARG A 217 11.27 1.39 6.85
N PHE A 218 10.21 0.79 6.32
CA PHE A 218 9.88 0.85 4.90
C PHE A 218 8.44 1.30 4.74
N TRP A 219 8.09 1.92 3.62
CA TRP A 219 6.69 2.19 3.29
C TRP A 219 6.51 2.52 1.82
N PHE A 220 5.29 2.33 1.34
CA PHE A 220 4.91 2.77 0.02
C PHE A 220 4.80 4.29 -0.03
N ASN A 221 5.36 4.86 -1.07
CA ASN A 221 5.20 6.24 -1.43
C ASN A 221 5.15 6.37 -2.96
N TYR A 222 4.85 7.55 -3.48
CA TYR A 222 5.10 7.84 -4.88
C TYR A 222 6.54 8.31 -5.09
N ARG A 223 7.07 8.07 -6.30
CA ARG A 223 8.36 8.60 -6.73
C ARG A 223 8.25 10.11 -6.88
N ASP A 224 9.07 10.85 -6.15
CA ASP A 224 9.17 12.30 -6.26
C ASP A 224 10.23 12.68 -7.31
N PRO A 225 10.01 13.66 -8.21
CA PRO A 225 8.72 14.25 -8.53
C PRO A 225 7.83 13.28 -9.30
N TYR A 226 6.56 13.20 -8.91
CA TYR A 226 5.51 12.72 -9.80
C TYR A 226 5.11 13.87 -10.73
N LYS A 227 4.67 13.54 -11.95
CA LYS A 227 4.40 14.55 -12.97
C LYS A 227 2.91 14.73 -13.12
N VAL A 228 2.46 15.97 -12.94
CA VAL A 228 1.09 16.39 -13.20
C VAL A 228 1.08 17.61 -14.11
N ARG A 229 -0.04 17.85 -14.78
CA ARG A 229 -0.30 19.09 -15.51
C ARG A 229 -1.66 19.63 -15.09
N THR A 230 -1.75 20.94 -14.91
CA THR A 230 -3.02 21.64 -14.73
C THR A 230 -2.98 23.00 -15.42
N ASP A 231 -4.13 23.44 -15.91
CA ASP A 231 -4.38 24.77 -16.46
C ASP A 231 -5.56 25.48 -15.76
N GLY A 232 -6.03 24.94 -14.64
CA GLY A 232 -7.16 25.44 -13.86
C GLY A 232 -8.53 24.91 -14.30
N THR A 233 -8.66 24.27 -15.46
CA THR A 233 -9.89 23.56 -15.88
C THR A 233 -9.63 22.08 -16.15
N VAL A 234 -8.38 21.69 -16.34
CA VAL A 234 -7.95 20.31 -16.50
C VAL A 234 -6.90 19.99 -15.43
N PHE A 235 -6.96 18.80 -14.87
CA PHE A 235 -5.89 18.21 -14.07
C PHE A 235 -5.56 16.84 -14.65
N CYS A 236 -4.28 16.55 -14.89
CA CYS A 236 -3.84 15.31 -15.49
C CYS A 236 -2.62 14.74 -14.76
N ILE A 237 -2.66 13.45 -14.46
CA ILE A 237 -1.58 12.65 -13.91
C ILE A 237 -0.76 12.12 -15.09
N LEU A 238 0.39 12.74 -15.36
CA LEU A 238 1.28 12.33 -16.46
C LEU A 238 2.12 11.11 -16.07
N SER A 239 2.61 11.07 -14.83
CA SER A 239 3.31 9.91 -14.28
C SER A 239 3.24 9.91 -12.76
N LEU A 240 2.81 8.80 -12.17
CA LEU A 240 2.88 8.54 -10.74
C LEU A 240 3.33 7.10 -10.59
N ASP A 241 4.57 6.89 -10.17
CA ASP A 241 5.12 5.57 -9.90
C ASP A 241 5.16 5.34 -8.40
N LEU A 242 4.85 4.12 -7.95
CA LEU A 242 5.01 3.77 -6.55
C LEU A 242 6.40 3.21 -6.28
N VAL A 243 6.92 3.57 -5.12
CA VAL A 243 8.24 3.19 -4.62
C VAL A 243 8.10 2.77 -3.16
N VAL A 244 9.05 1.98 -2.71
CA VAL A 244 9.29 1.75 -1.29
C VAL A 244 10.40 2.69 -0.87
N ILE A 245 10.14 3.54 0.12
CA ILE A 245 11.17 4.37 0.73
C ILE A 245 11.55 3.82 2.10
N LYS A 246 12.70 4.25 2.62
CA LYS A 246 13.24 3.75 3.89
C LYS A 246 13.48 4.87 4.91
N GLU A 247 13.45 4.52 6.19
CA GLU A 247 14.02 5.31 7.29
C GLU A 247 14.82 4.40 8.21
N THR A 248 16.09 4.71 8.41
CA THR A 248 16.99 3.92 9.26
C THR A 248 17.25 4.69 10.55
N LYS A 249 16.89 4.11 11.70
CA LYS A 249 17.28 4.65 13.02
C LYS A 249 18.42 3.80 13.57
N ASN A 250 19.62 4.39 13.63
CA ASN A 250 20.77 3.75 14.25
C ASN A 250 20.69 3.91 15.78
N SER A 251 20.42 2.81 16.49
CA SER A 251 20.66 2.73 17.93
C SER A 251 22.07 2.21 18.21
N THR A 252 22.89 3.04 18.87
CA THR A 252 24.05 2.64 19.69
C THR A 252 25.29 1.99 19.05
N ARG A 253 25.37 1.73 17.73
CA ARG A 253 26.68 1.49 17.09
C ARG A 253 27.31 2.84 16.72
N GLN A 254 28.43 3.18 17.38
CA GLN A 254 29.31 4.28 16.95
C GLN A 254 29.61 4.12 15.46
N ALA A 255 28.98 4.95 14.64
CA ALA A 255 29.14 4.91 13.19
C ALA A 255 30.56 5.38 12.84
N THR A 256 31.46 4.44 12.58
CA THR A 256 32.58 4.72 11.69
C THR A 256 31.99 5.04 10.33
N LYS A 257 32.04 6.32 9.94
CA LYS A 257 31.68 6.81 8.60
C LYS A 257 32.60 6.16 7.57
N THR A 258 32.29 4.94 7.14
CA THR A 258 32.90 4.33 5.96
C THR A 258 32.02 4.58 4.75
N VAL A 259 32.69 5.15 3.75
CA VAL A 259 32.30 5.53 2.38
C VAL A 259 31.24 4.63 1.71
N ASN A 260 30.17 5.27 1.21
CA ASN A 260 29.32 4.95 0.04
C ASN A 260 28.83 3.52 -0.26
N SER A 261 28.92 2.53 0.64
CA SER A 261 28.28 1.23 0.39
C SER A 261 26.79 1.28 0.72
N MET A 262 25.96 1.08 -0.29
CA MET A 262 24.50 0.91 -0.15
C MET A 262 24.18 -0.22 0.84
N GLY A 263 23.49 0.11 1.94
CA GLY A 263 23.13 -0.86 2.98
C GLY A 263 22.06 -1.86 2.52
N PRO A 264 21.82 -2.96 3.25
CA PRO A 264 20.76 -3.92 2.92
C PRO A 264 19.37 -3.30 2.81
N ASP A 265 19.11 -2.26 3.60
CA ASP A 265 17.88 -1.48 3.63
C ASP A 265 17.71 -0.61 2.37
N ASP A 266 18.78 0.05 1.93
CA ASP A 266 18.79 0.76 0.64
C ASP A 266 18.60 -0.19 -0.54
N GLN A 267 19.29 -1.33 -0.52
CA GLN A 267 19.19 -2.33 -1.58
C GLN A 267 17.76 -2.88 -1.66
N PHE A 268 17.14 -3.19 -0.53
CA PHE A 268 15.77 -3.68 -0.49
C PHE A 268 14.78 -2.66 -1.03
N SER A 269 14.80 -1.43 -0.50
CA SER A 269 13.86 -0.37 -0.92
C SER A 269 13.99 -0.09 -2.42
N GLN A 270 15.22 -0.09 -2.93
CA GLN A 270 15.53 0.12 -4.32
C GLN A 270 15.06 -1.05 -5.20
N LEU A 271 15.42 -2.30 -4.86
CA LEU A 271 15.00 -3.48 -5.61
C LEU A 271 13.48 -3.59 -5.68
N PHE A 272 12.78 -3.38 -4.55
CA PHE A 272 11.33 -3.41 -4.52
C PHE A 272 10.74 -2.30 -5.42
N SER A 273 11.27 -1.07 -5.31
CA SER A 273 10.81 0.08 -6.09
C SER A 273 10.95 -0.11 -7.60
N ASN A 274 12.08 -0.61 -8.08
CA ASN A 274 12.30 -0.77 -9.52
C ASN A 274 11.49 -1.89 -10.14
N ASN A 275 11.13 -2.87 -9.31
CA ASN A 275 10.39 -4.04 -9.73
C ASN A 275 8.92 -3.98 -9.29
N TYR A 276 8.42 -2.81 -8.85
CA TYR A 276 7.05 -2.65 -8.36
C TYR A 276 6.01 -3.21 -9.33
N TYR A 277 6.13 -2.89 -10.63
CA TYR A 277 5.21 -3.39 -11.64
C TYR A 277 5.38 -4.87 -11.98
N ALA A 278 6.56 -5.45 -11.76
CA ALA A 278 6.74 -6.90 -11.85
C ALA A 278 6.06 -7.59 -10.66
N LEU A 279 6.21 -7.04 -9.45
CA LEU A 279 5.53 -7.50 -8.24
C LEU A 279 4.00 -7.44 -8.39
N CYS A 280 3.46 -6.38 -9.01
CA CYS A 280 2.04 -6.26 -9.31
C CYS A 280 1.47 -7.44 -10.13
N LYS A 281 2.27 -8.13 -10.94
CA LYS A 281 1.81 -9.31 -11.69
C LYS A 281 1.55 -10.52 -10.79
N HIS A 282 2.18 -10.56 -9.62
CA HIS A 282 2.06 -11.63 -8.65
C HIS A 282 1.19 -11.24 -7.45
N PHE A 283 1.08 -9.95 -7.15
CA PHE A 283 0.40 -9.42 -5.98
C PHE A 283 -0.68 -8.40 -6.36
N PRO A 284 -1.94 -8.83 -6.53
CA PRO A 284 -3.06 -7.94 -6.90
C PRO A 284 -3.25 -6.77 -5.94
N VAL A 285 -2.91 -6.94 -4.66
CA VAL A 285 -2.94 -5.86 -3.66
C VAL A 285 -2.06 -4.66 -4.04
N LEU A 286 -0.95 -4.87 -4.75
CA LEU A 286 -0.10 -3.77 -5.25
C LEU A 286 -0.71 -3.07 -6.47
N GLN A 287 -1.43 -3.79 -7.32
CA GLN A 287 -2.21 -3.17 -8.39
C GLN A 287 -3.30 -2.27 -7.81
N ARG A 288 -3.94 -2.78 -6.74
CA ARG A 288 -4.98 -2.06 -6.02
C ARG A 288 -4.43 -0.81 -5.36
N LEU A 289 -3.32 -0.93 -4.62
CA LEU A 289 -2.64 0.20 -3.99
C LEU A 289 -2.29 1.30 -5.01
N LYS A 290 -1.82 0.92 -6.21
CA LYS A 290 -1.51 1.88 -7.27
C LYS A 290 -2.71 2.75 -7.66
N LEU A 291 -3.88 2.14 -7.81
CA LEU A 291 -5.11 2.85 -8.12
C LEU A 291 -5.53 3.79 -6.98
N LEU A 292 -5.37 3.37 -5.72
CA LEU A 292 -5.68 4.23 -4.58
C LEU A 292 -4.78 5.47 -4.54
N PHE A 293 -3.49 5.34 -4.84
CA PHE A 293 -2.58 6.48 -4.97
C PHE A 293 -2.97 7.40 -6.14
N ASP A 294 -3.46 6.86 -7.26
CA ASP A 294 -3.96 7.67 -8.38
C ASP A 294 -5.18 8.51 -7.95
N LEU A 295 -6.09 7.93 -7.15
CA LEU A 295 -7.25 8.65 -6.59
C LEU A 295 -6.86 9.72 -5.58
N VAL A 296 -5.86 9.45 -4.73
CA VAL A 296 -5.32 10.45 -3.78
C VAL A 296 -4.65 11.60 -4.51
N ALA A 297 -3.86 11.32 -5.56
CA ALA A 297 -3.24 12.35 -6.37
C ALA A 297 -4.28 13.20 -7.12
N LEU A 298 -5.36 12.58 -7.60
CA LEU A 298 -6.50 13.29 -8.17
C LEU A 298 -7.18 14.20 -7.15
N ALA A 299 -7.46 13.69 -5.94
CA ALA A 299 -8.06 14.49 -4.86
C ALA A 299 -7.17 15.68 -4.47
N GLU A 300 -5.85 15.48 -4.40
CA GLU A 300 -4.90 16.57 -4.14
C GLU A 300 -4.89 17.60 -5.28
N GLY A 301 -4.94 17.14 -6.54
CA GLY A 301 -5.03 18.00 -7.70
C GLY A 301 -6.28 18.87 -7.70
N LEU A 302 -7.45 18.27 -7.47
CA LEU A 302 -8.74 18.96 -7.42
C LEU A 302 -8.77 20.03 -6.32
N LYS A 303 -8.16 19.76 -5.17
CA LYS A 303 -8.08 20.71 -4.05
C LYS A 303 -7.35 22.00 -4.41
N GLY A 304 -6.44 21.96 -5.39
CA GLY A 304 -5.72 23.12 -5.88
C GLY A 304 -6.49 23.98 -6.90
N ILE A 305 -7.64 23.52 -7.38
CA ILE A 305 -8.43 24.22 -8.42
C ILE A 305 -9.35 25.26 -7.77
N ARG A 306 -9.37 26.48 -8.33
CA ARG A 306 -10.29 27.55 -7.93
C ARG A 306 -11.67 27.34 -8.56
N ASP A 307 -12.71 27.76 -7.84
CA ASP A 307 -14.10 27.71 -8.31
C ASP A 307 -14.55 26.31 -8.72
N LEU A 308 -14.20 25.32 -7.89
CA LEU A 308 -14.56 23.92 -8.11
C LEU A 308 -16.09 23.76 -8.02
N PRO A 309 -16.74 23.00 -8.94
CA PRO A 309 -18.15 22.69 -8.83
C PRO A 309 -18.53 22.04 -7.50
N GLN A 310 -19.79 22.19 -7.09
CA GLN A 310 -20.25 21.75 -5.78
C GLN A 310 -20.23 20.23 -5.65
N ILE A 311 -19.43 19.74 -4.69
CA ILE A 311 -19.31 18.32 -4.33
C ILE A 311 -19.59 18.07 -2.84
N ASP A 312 -20.26 18.99 -2.15
CA ASP A 312 -20.48 18.94 -0.70
C ASP A 312 -21.15 17.64 -0.25
N TYR A 313 -22.16 17.17 -1.00
CA TYR A 313 -22.82 15.92 -0.68
C TYR A 313 -21.83 14.73 -0.74
N LEU A 314 -20.93 14.69 -1.72
CA LEU A 314 -19.88 13.66 -1.79
C LEU A 314 -18.92 13.77 -0.61
N LEU A 315 -18.56 14.99 -0.19
CA LEU A 315 -17.62 15.24 0.89
C LEU A 315 -18.19 14.94 2.28
N HIS A 316 -19.49 15.16 2.49
CA HIS A 316 -20.07 15.16 3.85
C HIS A 316 -21.20 14.16 4.06
N ASP A 317 -22.07 13.96 3.06
CA ASP A 317 -23.36 13.29 3.28
C ASP A 317 -23.42 11.89 2.67
N CYS A 318 -22.65 11.64 1.60
CA CYS A 318 -22.68 10.35 0.92
C CYS A 318 -22.18 9.24 1.85
N PRO A 319 -22.95 8.15 2.06
CA PRO A 319 -22.46 7.03 2.87
C PRO A 319 -21.27 6.36 2.18
N VAL A 320 -20.38 5.81 2.99
CA VAL A 320 -19.25 5.00 2.55
C VAL A 320 -19.38 3.63 3.21
N GLN A 321 -19.09 2.57 2.47
CA GLN A 321 -19.07 1.21 2.97
C GLN A 321 -18.11 1.12 4.16
N LYS A 322 -18.64 0.60 5.27
CA LYS A 322 -17.84 0.28 6.44
C LYS A 322 -17.28 -1.12 6.30
N LEU A 323 -16.00 -1.27 6.60
CA LEU A 323 -15.33 -2.56 6.72
C LEU A 323 -14.41 -2.46 7.92
N GLU A 324 -14.67 -3.25 8.97
CA GLU A 324 -13.84 -3.22 10.17
C GLU A 324 -12.38 -3.50 9.82
N THR A 325 -11.49 -2.61 10.24
CA THR A 325 -10.05 -2.77 10.08
C THR A 325 -9.46 -3.16 11.44
N PRO A 326 -8.64 -4.21 11.53
CA PRO A 326 -8.07 -4.64 12.80
C PRO A 326 -7.20 -3.52 13.39
N LYS A 327 -7.31 -3.32 14.71
CA LYS A 327 -6.53 -2.32 15.46
C LYS A 327 -5.20 -2.86 15.97
N THR A 328 -5.07 -4.18 16.00
CA THR A 328 -3.88 -4.86 16.47
C THR A 328 -3.46 -5.94 15.48
N TYR A 329 -2.18 -6.24 15.46
CA TYR A 329 -1.61 -7.30 14.65
C TYR A 329 -0.53 -8.05 15.44
N ASN A 330 -0.38 -9.35 15.24
CA ASN A 330 0.68 -10.11 15.91
C ASN A 330 2.06 -9.88 15.27
N LEU A 331 3.14 -10.03 16.04
CA LEU A 331 4.54 -9.80 15.63
C LEU A 331 5.20 -11.05 15.03
N ILE A 332 5.70 -10.97 13.80
CA ILE A 332 6.52 -12.03 13.18
C ILE A 332 7.94 -11.83 13.62
N LYS A 333 8.57 -12.95 13.96
CA LYS A 333 10.01 -13.05 14.14
C LYS A 333 10.55 -14.16 13.23
N ARG A 334 11.67 -13.89 12.56
CA ARG A 334 12.50 -14.90 11.90
C ARG A 334 13.88 -14.82 12.50
N CYS A 335 14.34 -15.91 13.10
CA CYS A 335 15.70 -16.02 13.60
C CYS A 335 16.53 -16.93 12.67
N THR A 336 17.77 -16.53 12.42
CA THR A 336 18.74 -17.32 11.65
C THR A 336 20.01 -17.50 12.47
N ALA A 337 20.46 -18.75 12.61
CA ALA A 337 21.79 -19.08 13.14
C ALA A 337 22.79 -19.17 12.00
N LEU A 338 23.92 -18.50 12.20
CA LEU A 338 25.12 -18.63 11.39
C LEU A 338 26.18 -19.36 12.23
N ARG A 339 26.46 -20.62 11.89
CA ARG A 339 27.58 -21.36 12.49
C ARG A 339 28.88 -20.88 11.86
N ARG A 340 29.87 -20.60 12.70
CA ARG A 340 31.14 -19.97 12.27
C ARG A 340 32.31 -20.93 12.41
N SER A 341 33.35 -20.70 11.61
CA SER A 341 34.61 -21.47 11.67
C SER A 341 35.38 -21.29 12.97
N ASP A 342 35.13 -20.23 13.73
CA ASP A 342 35.73 -19.98 15.05
C ASP A 342 35.00 -20.66 16.21
N GLY A 343 34.08 -21.58 15.90
CA GLY A 343 33.28 -22.33 16.89
C GLY A 343 32.14 -21.54 17.52
N LYS A 344 31.90 -20.29 17.12
CA LYS A 344 30.82 -19.45 17.64
C LYS A 344 29.56 -19.53 16.78
N THR A 345 28.44 -19.05 17.32
CA THR A 345 27.19 -18.89 16.58
C THR A 345 26.75 -17.43 16.58
N SER A 346 26.53 -16.85 15.41
CA SER A 346 25.84 -15.55 15.30
C SER A 346 24.34 -15.80 15.11
N LEU A 347 23.52 -15.22 15.98
CA LEU A 347 22.07 -15.20 15.86
C LEU A 347 21.64 -13.86 15.25
N VAL A 348 20.84 -13.92 14.20
CA VAL A 348 20.25 -12.74 13.54
C VAL A 348 18.74 -12.90 13.58
N GLN A 349 18.06 -12.07 14.37
CA GLN A 349 16.61 -11.98 14.39
C GLN A 349 16.14 -10.77 13.61
N LEU A 350 15.23 -11.02 12.67
CA LEU A 350 14.42 -9.97 12.05
C LEU A 350 13.02 -10.10 12.62
N SER A 351 12.48 -8.99 13.10
CA SER A 351 11.09 -8.91 13.52
C SER A 351 10.42 -7.78 12.75
N GLY A 352 9.40 -8.12 11.99
CA GLY A 352 8.61 -7.20 11.19
C GLY A 352 7.16 -7.54 11.43
N GLY A 353 6.33 -6.52 11.67
CA GLY A 353 5.05 -6.80 12.27
C GLY A 353 3.97 -7.32 11.37
N ILE A 354 3.77 -8.64 11.35
CA ILE A 354 2.59 -9.42 10.92
C ILE A 354 2.67 -10.81 11.50
N GLU A 355 1.73 -11.70 11.24
CA GLU A 355 1.70 -13.13 11.54
C GLU A 355 1.35 -13.84 10.22
N PRO A 356 2.02 -14.94 9.84
CA PRO A 356 1.44 -15.87 8.90
C PRO A 356 0.24 -16.53 9.60
N SER A 357 -0.90 -16.68 8.92
CA SER A 357 -1.85 -17.71 9.32
C SER A 357 -1.09 -19.04 9.34
N VAL A 358 -0.97 -19.63 10.53
CA VAL A 358 -0.07 -20.74 10.88
C VAL A 358 -0.41 -22.05 10.13
N GLU A 359 -1.44 -22.06 9.28
CA GLU A 359 -1.80 -23.23 8.48
C GLU A 359 -0.98 -23.46 7.20
N LEU A 360 -0.09 -22.55 6.78
CA LEU A 360 0.65 -22.68 5.49
C LEU A 360 2.12 -23.12 5.60
N GLU A 361 2.70 -23.23 6.81
CA GLU A 361 4.07 -23.76 6.99
C GLU A 361 4.12 -25.28 7.25
N PHE A 362 3.03 -25.93 7.66
CA PHE A 362 3.01 -27.38 7.94
C PHE A 362 2.75 -28.29 6.73
N LEU A 363 2.28 -27.75 5.61
CA LEU A 363 2.08 -28.53 4.37
C LEU A 363 3.39 -28.82 3.62
N ASN A 364 4.44 -28.03 3.86
CA ASN A 364 5.75 -28.21 3.21
C ASN A 364 6.63 -29.28 3.87
N ALA A 365 6.18 -29.93 4.95
CA ALA A 365 6.91 -30.98 5.67
C ALA A 365 6.28 -32.40 5.57
N GLY A 366 5.19 -32.57 4.80
CA GLY A 366 4.70 -33.91 4.42
C GLY A 366 3.90 -34.68 5.47
N ASN A 367 3.12 -34.02 6.34
CA ASN A 367 2.21 -34.70 7.28
C ASN A 367 0.73 -34.45 6.93
N ILE A 368 0.03 -35.49 6.46
CA ILE A 368 -1.32 -35.44 5.87
C ILE A 368 -2.49 -35.65 6.85
N SER A 369 -2.23 -35.62 8.16
CA SER A 369 -3.23 -35.96 9.18
C SER A 369 -4.36 -34.92 9.38
N TYR A 370 -4.31 -33.76 8.70
CA TYR A 370 -5.36 -32.72 8.77
C TYR A 370 -6.31 -32.66 7.56
N LEU A 371 -6.01 -33.37 6.46
CA LEU A 371 -6.81 -33.32 5.23
C LEU A 371 -8.23 -33.88 5.41
N GLN A 372 -8.36 -34.93 6.22
CA GLN A 372 -9.64 -35.56 6.51
C GLN A 372 -10.62 -34.59 7.21
N LYS A 373 -10.11 -33.70 8.07
CA LYS A 373 -10.92 -32.75 8.84
C LYS A 373 -11.47 -31.62 7.95
N PHE A 374 -10.72 -31.16 6.96
CA PHE A 374 -11.14 -30.14 5.99
C PHE A 374 -12.21 -30.65 5.01
N VAL A 375 -12.11 -31.90 4.57
CA VAL A 375 -13.09 -32.51 3.65
C VAL A 375 -14.42 -32.80 4.36
N LEU A 376 -14.38 -33.24 5.62
CA LEU A 376 -15.58 -33.53 6.40
C LEU A 376 -16.32 -32.26 6.86
N ASN A 377 -15.58 -31.18 7.18
CA ASN A 377 -16.18 -29.92 7.63
C ASN A 377 -16.68 -29.02 6.49
N SER A 378 -16.16 -29.19 5.26
CA SER A 378 -16.63 -28.47 4.07
C SER A 378 -17.89 -29.09 3.45
N ARG A 379 -18.34 -30.25 3.97
CA ARG A 379 -19.54 -30.92 3.51
C ARG A 379 -20.78 -30.17 4.01
N PRO A 380 -21.61 -29.57 3.14
CA PRO A 380 -22.68 -28.66 3.57
C PRO A 380 -23.77 -29.37 4.37
N HIS A 381 -23.98 -30.68 4.16
CA HIS A 381 -24.79 -31.55 5.03
C HIS A 381 -24.56 -33.05 4.73
N ALA A 382 -25.00 -33.92 5.64
CA ALA A 382 -24.72 -35.36 5.63
C ALA A 382 -25.13 -36.13 4.35
N ASN A 383 -26.11 -35.61 3.59
CA ASN A 383 -26.60 -36.22 2.35
C ASN A 383 -26.19 -35.46 1.07
N ALA A 384 -25.21 -34.56 1.15
CA ALA A 384 -24.74 -33.81 -0.03
C ALA A 384 -24.14 -34.78 -1.07
N LEU A 385 -24.69 -34.74 -2.30
CA LEU A 385 -24.31 -35.62 -3.41
C LEU A 385 -22.97 -35.21 -4.06
N SER A 386 -22.66 -33.92 -4.08
CA SER A 386 -21.34 -33.36 -4.37
C SER A 386 -21.24 -31.95 -3.80
N TRP A 387 -20.03 -31.51 -3.47
CA TRP A 387 -19.73 -30.14 -3.05
C TRP A 387 -18.30 -29.80 -3.43
N GLN A 388 -18.04 -28.51 -3.65
CA GLN A 388 -16.73 -28.03 -4.05
C GLN A 388 -15.80 -28.03 -2.84
N VAL A 389 -14.73 -28.82 -2.92
CA VAL A 389 -13.61 -28.73 -1.98
C VAL A 389 -12.62 -27.72 -2.55
N PRO A 390 -12.20 -26.70 -1.79
CA PRO A 390 -11.46 -25.56 -2.33
C PRO A 390 -9.97 -25.91 -2.51
N ILE A 391 -9.65 -26.77 -3.47
CA ILE A 391 -8.26 -27.19 -3.78
C ILE A 391 -7.87 -26.92 -5.24
N SER A 392 -8.57 -25.99 -5.91
CA SER A 392 -8.38 -25.67 -7.34
C SER A 392 -7.06 -24.98 -7.70
N LEU A 393 -6.08 -24.92 -6.79
CA LEU A 393 -4.75 -24.32 -7.01
C LEU A 393 -3.59 -25.30 -6.78
N TRP A 394 -3.84 -26.60 -6.65
CA TRP A 394 -2.74 -27.57 -6.54
C TRP A 394 -2.20 -27.95 -7.92
N ASP A 395 -1.14 -27.25 -8.35
CA ASP A 395 -0.37 -27.54 -9.57
C ASP A 395 0.84 -28.44 -9.21
N MET A 396 0.97 -29.59 -9.87
CA MET A 396 1.99 -30.60 -9.59
C MET A 396 3.35 -30.20 -10.21
N PRO A 397 4.49 -30.49 -9.54
CA PRO A 397 5.78 -29.96 -9.95
C PRO A 397 6.33 -30.72 -11.16
N ASN A 398 5.91 -30.35 -12.38
CA ASN A 398 6.68 -30.59 -13.61
C ASN A 398 6.29 -29.72 -14.83
N ALA A 399 5.81 -28.48 -14.65
CA ALA A 399 5.50 -27.58 -15.78
C ALA A 399 6.46 -26.37 -15.80
N GLU A 400 7.63 -26.56 -16.42
CA GLU A 400 8.53 -25.62 -17.14
C GLU A 400 8.39 -24.10 -16.86
N GLY A 401 9.42 -23.28 -16.63
CA GLY A 401 10.78 -23.21 -17.17
C GLY A 401 11.18 -21.72 -17.27
N MET A 402 12.48 -21.42 -17.18
CA MET A 402 13.10 -20.09 -16.95
C MET A 402 12.88 -19.01 -18.03
N SER A 403 13.07 -17.70 -17.70
CA SER A 403 14.11 -16.81 -18.29
C SER A 403 14.02 -15.32 -17.83
N GLU A 404 15.06 -14.54 -18.16
CA GLU A 404 15.72 -13.42 -17.46
C GLU A 404 15.24 -11.97 -17.78
N VAL A 405 15.76 -10.99 -16.98
CA VAL A 405 16.62 -9.84 -17.38
C VAL A 405 16.38 -8.56 -16.55
N ALA A 406 17.50 -7.89 -16.24
CA ALA A 406 17.76 -6.77 -15.33
C ALA A 406 17.51 -5.34 -15.86
N ALA A 407 17.45 -4.33 -14.97
CA ALA A 407 17.79 -2.93 -15.26
C ALA A 407 18.07 -2.06 -14.00
N LYS A 408 18.73 -0.91 -14.25
CA LYS A 408 19.63 -0.10 -13.41
C LYS A 408 18.97 0.97 -12.52
N ASN A 409 19.78 1.55 -11.64
CA ASN A 409 19.38 2.46 -10.57
C ASN A 409 20.09 3.82 -10.52
N THR A 410 19.39 4.82 -10.00
CA THR A 410 19.93 6.14 -9.60
C THR A 410 19.31 6.55 -8.25
N ALA A 411 20.13 7.07 -7.34
CA ALA A 411 19.79 7.32 -5.94
C ALA A 411 19.10 8.69 -5.71
N GLN A 412 18.22 8.74 -4.72
CA GLN A 412 17.47 9.93 -4.29
C GLN A 412 17.58 10.11 -2.77
N LYS A 413 17.39 11.35 -2.31
CA LYS A 413 17.76 11.85 -0.97
C LYS A 413 16.51 12.05 -0.10
N ASP A 414 16.48 11.45 1.08
CA ASP A 414 15.28 11.33 1.93
C ASP A 414 14.94 12.58 2.77
N LYS A 415 13.63 12.79 2.95
CA LYS A 415 12.99 13.61 4.00
C LYS A 415 12.08 12.70 4.84
N SER A 416 11.97 12.98 6.15
CA SER A 416 11.22 12.15 7.09
C SER A 416 9.70 12.19 6.84
N SER A 417 9.10 11.02 6.67
CA SER A 417 7.67 10.77 6.71
C SER A 417 7.39 9.38 7.30
N SER A 418 6.14 9.10 7.61
CA SER A 418 5.65 7.92 8.35
C SER A 418 5.66 6.63 7.52
N GLY A 419 6.01 5.51 8.16
CA GLY A 419 5.95 4.17 7.59
C GLY A 419 6.18 3.06 8.62
N PHE A 420 6.20 1.80 8.19
CA PHE A 420 6.25 0.67 9.10
C PHE A 420 7.69 0.27 9.46
N SER A 421 7.91 -0.33 10.64
CA SER A 421 9.25 -0.74 11.07
C SER A 421 9.54 -2.24 11.03
N ILE A 422 10.76 -2.58 10.65
CA ILE A 422 11.45 -3.85 10.87
C ILE A 422 12.56 -3.61 11.88
N ASN A 423 12.54 -4.36 12.98
CA ASN A 423 13.65 -4.40 13.93
C ASN A 423 14.54 -5.58 13.60
N VAL A 424 15.83 -5.31 13.49
CA VAL A 424 16.89 -6.29 13.38
C VAL A 424 17.63 -6.31 14.70
N SER A 425 17.80 -7.49 15.28
CA SER A 425 18.64 -7.70 16.45
C SER A 425 19.64 -8.81 16.17
N GLN A 426 20.89 -8.60 16.56
CA GLN A 426 22.01 -9.51 16.32
C GLN A 426 22.70 -9.81 17.65
N SER A 427 23.03 -11.07 17.87
CA SER A 427 23.72 -11.54 19.08
C SER A 427 24.76 -12.59 18.70
N VAL A 428 25.96 -12.52 19.26
CA VAL A 428 27.02 -13.53 19.04
C VAL A 428 27.18 -14.38 20.29
N VAL A 429 26.85 -15.68 20.20
CA VAL A 429 26.75 -16.61 21.33
C VAL A 429 27.80 -17.71 21.26
N PHE A 430 28.31 -18.15 22.41
CA PHE A 430 29.31 -19.22 22.53
C PHE A 430 28.71 -20.54 23.02
N ASP A 431 29.07 -21.66 22.39
CA ASP A 431 28.94 -22.97 23.04
C ASP A 431 30.03 -23.08 24.10
N ARG A 432 29.64 -23.33 25.36
CA ARG A 432 30.52 -23.34 26.54
C ARG A 432 31.89 -23.94 26.25
N LEU A 433 32.96 -23.22 26.60
CA LEU A 433 34.09 -23.68 27.41
C LEU A 433 35.05 -22.52 27.72
N ALA A 434 35.33 -22.34 29.01
CA ALA A 434 36.52 -21.74 29.61
C ALA A 434 36.97 -20.35 29.11
N VAL A 435 36.42 -19.27 29.68
CA VAL A 435 37.23 -18.06 29.88
C VAL A 435 36.90 -17.44 31.24
N ASN A 436 37.90 -17.37 32.12
CA ASN A 436 37.87 -16.55 33.35
C ASN A 436 37.86 -15.07 32.95
N VAL A 437 36.70 -14.52 32.61
CA VAL A 437 36.54 -13.06 32.40
C VAL A 437 35.34 -12.60 33.22
N SER A 438 35.59 -11.65 34.11
CA SER A 438 34.65 -11.16 35.13
C SER A 438 33.52 -10.27 34.59
N SER A 439 33.30 -10.19 33.27
CA SER A 439 32.32 -9.25 32.69
C SER A 439 31.73 -9.71 31.34
N ILE A 440 31.39 -10.99 31.19
CA ILE A 440 30.65 -11.46 29.99
C ILE A 440 29.16 -11.48 30.31
N GLY A 441 28.34 -10.79 29.50
CA GLY A 441 26.88 -10.90 29.55
C GLY A 441 26.42 -12.29 29.11
N THR A 442 25.29 -12.75 29.62
CA THR A 442 24.64 -13.99 29.17
C THR A 442 23.49 -13.66 28.24
N PHE A 443 23.29 -14.45 27.19
CA PHE A 443 22.14 -14.30 26.30
C PHE A 443 20.83 -14.58 27.08
N GLN A 444 20.01 -13.54 27.24
CA GLN A 444 18.70 -13.62 27.89
C GLN A 444 17.54 -13.64 26.87
N GLY A 445 17.86 -13.74 25.58
CA GLY A 445 16.92 -13.51 24.48
C GLY A 445 17.14 -12.16 23.80
N PHE A 446 16.40 -11.93 22.71
CA PHE A 446 16.44 -10.64 22.02
C PHE A 446 15.63 -9.59 22.80
N PRO A 447 16.12 -8.33 22.87
CA PRO A 447 15.43 -7.27 23.59
C PRO A 447 14.09 -6.96 22.93
N VAL A 448 13.07 -6.69 23.75
CA VAL A 448 11.79 -6.17 23.27
C VAL A 448 12.03 -4.77 22.73
N SER A 449 11.61 -4.52 21.47
CA SER A 449 11.73 -3.20 20.86
C SER A 449 10.93 -2.18 21.67
N LYS A 450 11.56 -1.06 22.07
CA LYS A 450 10.83 0.02 22.74
C LYS A 450 9.81 0.66 21.78
N PRO A 451 8.62 1.07 22.28
CA PRO A 451 7.67 1.84 21.49
C PRO A 451 8.33 3.13 21.01
N LEU A 452 8.11 3.49 19.75
CA LEU A 452 8.49 4.81 19.22
C LEU A 452 7.28 5.74 19.28
N GLU A 453 7.50 6.97 19.73
CA GLU A 453 6.49 8.04 19.62
C GLU A 453 6.27 8.39 18.14
N PRO A 454 5.04 8.45 17.63
CA PRO A 454 4.83 8.19 16.21
C PRO A 454 4.47 9.44 15.40
N PHE A 455 4.10 10.56 16.03
CA PHE A 455 3.43 11.66 15.33
C PHE A 455 3.90 13.09 15.65
N LYS A 456 5.18 13.28 16.00
CA LYS A 456 5.79 14.62 15.87
C LYS A 456 6.24 14.87 14.43
N THR A 457 5.31 14.80 13.48
CA THR A 457 5.52 15.37 12.14
C THR A 457 4.81 16.72 12.09
N GLY A 458 5.57 17.79 12.36
CA GLY A 458 5.11 19.14 12.03
C GLY A 458 4.84 19.18 10.54
N GLY A 459 3.56 19.26 10.16
CA GLY A 459 3.11 19.19 8.78
C GLY A 459 3.90 20.13 7.88
N VAL A 460 4.58 19.57 6.88
CA VAL A 460 5.24 20.36 5.84
C VAL A 460 4.15 20.84 4.88
N ARG A 461 3.88 22.14 4.84
CA ARG A 461 3.17 22.78 3.73
C ARG A 461 4.09 22.79 2.51
N MET A 462 3.63 22.22 1.40
CA MET A 462 4.25 22.45 0.09
C MET A 462 3.64 23.72 -0.52
N HIS A 463 4.49 24.70 -0.84
CA HIS A 463 4.14 25.78 -1.76
C HIS A 463 4.50 25.33 -3.18
N MET A 464 3.49 25.23 -4.04
CA MET A 464 3.69 25.12 -5.48
C MET A 464 3.90 26.53 -6.04
N VAL A 465 5.14 26.87 -6.41
CA VAL A 465 5.41 28.01 -7.29
C VAL A 465 5.27 27.49 -8.72
N VAL A 466 4.13 27.75 -9.33
CA VAL A 466 3.99 27.61 -10.78
C VAL A 466 4.52 28.90 -11.37
N ASP A 467 5.72 28.86 -11.96
CA ASP A 467 6.10 29.89 -12.91
C ASP A 467 5.13 29.77 -14.09
N SER A 468 4.17 30.69 -14.15
CA SER A 468 3.30 30.85 -15.30
C SER A 468 4.15 31.21 -16.49
N ILE A 469 4.05 30.41 -17.54
CA ILE A 469 4.62 30.69 -18.86
C ILE A 469 4.14 32.05 -19.34
N ALA A 470 5.07 32.96 -19.55
CA ALA A 470 5.03 34.06 -20.50
C ALA A 470 6.49 34.23 -20.95
N SER A 471 6.93 34.17 -22.21
CA SER A 471 6.26 34.22 -23.50
C SER A 471 7.28 33.82 -24.59
N PHE A 472 6.84 33.17 -25.67
CA PHE A 472 7.42 33.30 -27.03
C PHE A 472 6.45 34.27 -27.76
N HIS A 473 6.77 35.30 -28.55
CA HIS A 473 8.00 35.82 -29.16
C HIS A 473 7.72 37.26 -29.67
N LEU A 474 8.77 38.09 -29.79
CA LEU A 474 8.96 39.23 -30.73
C LEU A 474 8.10 40.51 -30.60
N VAL A 475 8.73 41.66 -30.33
CA VAL A 475 9.29 42.61 -31.32
C VAL A 475 10.02 43.76 -30.58
N ASP A 476 11.21 44.11 -31.08
CA ASP A 476 12.00 45.30 -30.76
C ASP A 476 11.20 46.60 -30.79
N SER A 477 11.52 47.53 -29.87
CA SER A 477 11.78 48.97 -30.13
C SER A 477 11.27 49.89 -29.00
N LEU A 478 12.23 50.59 -28.37
CA LEU A 478 12.21 52.03 -28.10
C LEU A 478 11.05 52.66 -27.31
N ILE A 479 11.38 53.17 -26.10
CA ILE A 479 11.34 54.60 -25.68
C ILE A 479 11.58 54.60 -24.15
N ARG A 480 12.79 54.86 -23.66
CA ARG A 480 13.29 56.17 -23.19
C ARG A 480 12.34 56.95 -22.24
N VAL A 481 12.84 57.12 -21.01
CA VAL A 481 12.96 58.40 -20.26
C VAL A 481 11.76 58.89 -19.40
N LYS A 482 12.09 59.19 -18.13
CA LYS A 482 11.47 60.11 -17.13
C LYS A 482 10.09 59.73 -16.55
N GLY A 483 9.81 59.91 -15.26
CA GLY A 483 10.50 60.50 -14.10
C GLY A 483 9.88 59.92 -12.81
N ARG A 484 10.62 59.68 -11.73
CA ARG A 484 11.08 60.61 -10.68
C ARG A 484 9.95 61.42 -10.00
N ILE A 485 9.88 61.18 -8.68
CA ILE A 485 9.45 62.03 -7.55
C ILE A 485 8.00 61.84 -7.02
N LEU A 486 7.98 61.49 -5.73
CA LEU A 486 7.06 61.81 -4.61
C LEU A 486 6.62 60.49 -3.93
N SER A 487 6.86 60.20 -2.65
CA SER A 487 7.50 60.90 -1.54
C SER A 487 7.56 59.90 -0.38
N ASP A 488 8.73 59.71 0.22
CA ASP A 488 8.85 59.18 1.58
C ASP A 488 8.39 60.27 2.58
N HIS A 489 7.61 59.84 3.57
CA HIS A 489 7.52 60.48 4.87
C HIS A 489 8.27 59.57 5.87
N ASP A 490 9.24 60.19 6.53
CA ASP A 490 10.02 59.80 7.72
C ASP A 490 11.16 58.76 7.61
#